data_AF-A0A950YAR4-F1
#
_entry.id   AF-A0A950YAR4-F1
#
_cell.length_a   1.000
_cell.length_b   1.000
_cell.length_c   1.000
_cell.angle_alpha   90.00
_cell.angle_beta   90.00
_cell.angle_gamma   90.00
#
_symmetry.space_group_name_H-M   'P 1'
#
loop_
_entity.id
_entity.type
_entity.pdbx_description
1 polymer ?
#
loop_
_entity_poly.entity_id
_entity_poly.type
_entity_poly.pdbx_seq_one_letter_code
_entity_poly.pdbx_strand_id
1 'polypeptide(L)' 'MSRTERTSLAQKIPKLRRFEAGKVLGTADGSAAPYYFIAELWFDTVDDLQTSRQSPEGRAAGDDVGNFATGGATLMIAEA' A
#
# COMPACT_ATOMS: atom_id res chain seq x y z
N MET A 1 -13.79 6.85 -2.96
CA MET A 1 -12.70 7.78 -2.59
C MET A 1 -11.87 8.18 -3.80
N SER A 2 -11.27 9.37 -3.79
CA SER A 2 -10.28 9.90 -4.73
C SER A 2 -8.86 9.44 -4.36
N ARG A 3 -7.87 9.60 -5.25
CA ARG A 3 -6.47 9.19 -4.97
C ARG A 3 -5.90 9.91 -3.73
N THR A 4 -6.24 11.18 -3.56
CA THR A 4 -5.79 12.03 -2.44
C THR A 4 -6.33 11.56 -1.10
N GLU A 5 -7.58 11.10 -1.06
CA GLU A 5 -8.19 10.55 0.17
C GLU A 5 -7.49 9.27 0.63
N ARG A 6 -7.09 8.41 -0.31
CA ARG A 6 -6.32 7.18 -0.01
C ARG A 6 -4.94 7.48 0.55
N THR A 7 -4.25 8.46 -0.04
CA THR A 7 -2.97 8.95 0.50
C THR A 7 -3.13 9.47 1.92
N SER A 8 -4.20 10.22 2.21
CA SER A 8 -4.47 10.72 3.57
C SER A 8 -4.76 9.59 4.56
N LEU A 9 -5.46 8.53 4.15
CA LEU A 9 -5.75 7.38 5.01
C LEU A 9 -4.47 6.59 5.34
N ALA A 10 -3.62 6.33 4.34
CA ALA A 10 -2.34 5.66 4.54
C ALA A 10 -1.42 6.47 5.48
N GLN A 11 -1.38 7.79 5.35
CA GLN A 11 -0.56 8.67 6.21
C GLN A 11 -0.96 8.64 7.70
N LYS A 12 -2.15 8.15 8.04
CA LYS A 12 -2.59 7.99 9.44
C LYS A 12 -2.12 6.68 10.07
N ILE A 13 -1.56 5.76 9.28
CA ILE A 13 -1.04 4.50 9.80
C ILE A 13 0.11 4.81 10.76
N PRO A 14 0.07 4.34 12.02
CA PRO A 14 1.10 4.64 12.99
C PRO A 14 2.44 4.08 12.53
N LYS A 15 3.55 4.68 12.97
CA LYS A 15 4.93 4.24 12.66
C LYS A 15 5.30 4.17 11.17
N LEU A 16 4.42 4.62 10.27
CA LEU A 16 4.70 4.71 8.85
C LEU A 16 5.78 5.76 8.61
N ARG A 17 6.88 5.35 8.00
CA ARG A 17 8.03 6.21 7.71
C ARG A 17 7.91 6.88 6.35
N ARG A 18 7.37 6.16 5.37
CA ARG A 18 7.21 6.63 4.01
C ARG A 18 6.05 5.92 3.34
N PHE A 19 5.34 6.67 2.51
CA PHE A 19 4.28 6.16 1.63
C PHE A 19 4.58 6.61 0.21
N GLU A 20 4.63 5.66 -0.70
CA GLU A 20 4.75 5.89 -2.14
C GLU A 20 3.67 5.14 -2.87
N ALA A 21 3.16 5.73 -3.94
CA ALA A 21 2.11 5.12 -4.71
C ALA A 21 2.14 5.63 -6.15
N GLY A 22 1.99 4.73 -7.11
CA GLY A 22 2.15 5.04 -8.52
C GLY A 22 1.43 4.07 -9.45
N LYS A 23 1.02 4.59 -10.60
CA LYS A 23 0.55 3.74 -11.71
C LYS A 23 1.77 3.05 -12.31
N VAL A 24 1.67 1.74 -12.51
CA VAL A 24 2.68 0.97 -13.21
C VAL A 24 2.57 1.26 -14.70
N LEU A 25 3.71 1.54 -15.35
CA LEU A 25 3.75 1.90 -16.77
C LEU A 25 4.02 0.71 -17.70
N GLY A 26 4.69 -0.32 -17.19
CA GLY A 26 5.15 -1.48 -17.93
C GLY A 26 6.30 -2.17 -17.20
N THR A 27 6.85 -3.20 -17.80
CA THR A 27 8.07 -3.88 -17.33
C THR A 27 9.30 -3.36 -18.06
N ALA A 28 10.50 -3.65 -17.53
CA ALA A 28 11.76 -3.21 -18.14
C ALA A 28 12.00 -3.80 -19.55
N ASP A 29 11.44 -4.97 -19.85
CA ASP A 29 11.52 -5.61 -21.17
C ASP A 29 10.45 -5.12 -22.17
N GLY A 30 9.61 -4.15 -21.76
CA GLY A 30 8.54 -3.59 -22.59
C GLY A 30 7.27 -4.44 -22.66
N SER A 31 7.18 -5.55 -21.93
CA SER A 31 5.95 -6.33 -21.81
C SER A 31 4.89 -5.64 -20.92
N ALA A 32 3.67 -6.16 -20.99
CA ALA A 32 2.58 -5.67 -20.15
C ALA A 32 2.86 -6.02 -18.68
N ALA A 33 2.77 -5.03 -17.79
CA ALA A 33 2.94 -5.27 -16.37
C ALA A 33 1.76 -6.09 -15.80
N PRO A 34 2.03 -7.02 -14.87
CA PRO A 34 0.99 -7.83 -14.23
C PRO A 34 0.11 -7.01 -13.25
N TYR A 35 0.58 -5.83 -12.85
CA TYR A 35 -0.12 -4.95 -11.91
C TYR A 35 -0.34 -3.59 -12.54
N TYR A 36 -1.50 -2.99 -12.28
CA TYR A 36 -1.86 -1.63 -12.74
C TYR A 36 -1.28 -0.53 -11.84
N PHE A 37 -1.13 -0.81 -10.56
CA PHE A 37 -0.78 0.19 -9.54
C PHE A 37 0.04 -0.47 -8.43
N ILE A 38 0.98 0.27 -7.85
CA ILE A 38 1.76 -0.14 -6.69
C ILE A 38 1.64 0.91 -5.58
N ALA A 39 1.62 0.43 -4.34
CA ALA A 39 1.76 1.25 -3.15
C ALA A 39 2.78 0.60 -2.22
N GLU A 40 3.73 1.39 -1.72
CA GLU A 40 4.81 0.97 -0.84
C GLU A 40 4.70 1.72 0.47
N LEU A 41 4.67 0.95 1.57
CA LEU A 41 4.58 1.45 2.93
C LEU A 41 5.84 1.00 3.67
N TRP A 42 6.61 1.97 4.15
CA TRP A 42 7.89 1.71 4.80
C TRP A 42 7.78 1.86 6.31
N PHE A 43 8.36 0.92 7.04
CA PHE A 43 8.42 0.87 8.50
C PHE A 43 9.87 0.62 8.94
N ASP A 44 10.21 1.01 10.16
CA ASP A 44 11.57 0.80 10.69
C ASP A 44 11.83 -0.70 10.98
N THR A 45 10.79 -1.47 11.35
CA THR A 45 10.88 -2.91 11.63
C THR A 45 9.62 -3.66 11.18
N VAL A 46 9.72 -4.99 11.04
CA VAL A 46 8.55 -5.86 10.80
C VAL A 46 7.56 -5.80 11.97
N ASP A 47 8.03 -5.68 13.22
CA ASP A 47 7.17 -5.52 14.40
C ASP A 47 6.37 -4.22 14.35
N ASP A 48 6.97 -3.14 13.87
CA ASP A 48 6.28 -1.87 13.64
C ASP A 48 5.19 -2.01 12.58
N LEU A 49 5.49 -2.67 11.45
CA LEU A 49 4.49 -3.01 10.43
C LEU A 49 3.33 -3.80 11.05
N GLN A 50 3.61 -4.87 11.79
CA GLN A 50 2.58 -5.74 12.37
C GLN A 50 1.70 -4.99 13.36
N THR A 51 2.31 -4.23 14.27
CA THR A 51 1.60 -3.41 15.25
C THR A 51 0.72 -2.38 14.54
N SER A 52 1.25 -1.71 13.53
CA SER A 52 0.53 -0.67 12.80
C SER A 52 -0.61 -1.22 11.96
N ARG A 53 -0.47 -2.41 11.38
CA ARG A 53 -1.56 -3.08 10.67
C ARG A 53 -2.74 -3.46 11.59
N GLN A 54 -2.48 -3.71 12.87
CA GLN A 54 -3.52 -4.04 13.85
C GLN A 54 -4.23 -2.79 14.42
N SER A 55 -3.67 -1.59 14.20
CA SER A 55 -4.29 -0.34 14.67
C SER A 55 -5.63 -0.08 13.98
N PRO A 56 -6.50 0.79 14.54
CA PRO A 56 -7.72 1.23 13.87
C PRO A 56 -7.46 1.83 12.48
N GLU A 57 -6.41 2.65 12.35
CA GLU A 57 -6.01 3.30 11.11
C GLU A 57 -5.45 2.30 10.09
N GLY A 58 -4.63 1.34 10.53
CA GLY A 58 -4.11 0.27 9.70
C GLY A 58 -5.21 -0.63 9.13
N ARG A 59 -6.20 -0.98 9.97
CA ARG A 59 -7.39 -1.74 9.52
C ARG A 59 -8.22 -0.94 8.53
N ALA A 60 -8.51 0.34 8.82
CA ALA A 60 -9.26 1.18 7.90
C ALA A 60 -8.57 1.32 6.53
N ALA A 61 -7.24 1.48 6.51
CA ALA A 61 -6.47 1.52 5.27
C ALA A 61 -6.50 0.19 4.50
N GLY A 62 -6.41 -0.94 5.21
CA GLY A 62 -6.53 -2.28 4.63
C GLY A 62 -7.91 -2.56 4.05
N ASP A 63 -8.97 -2.21 4.78
CA ASP A 63 -10.36 -2.40 4.35
C ASP A 63 -10.68 -1.54 3.11
N ASP A 64 -10.10 -0.34 2.99
CA ASP A 64 -10.30 0.49 1.81
C ASP A 64 -9.71 -0.10 0.52
N VAL A 65 -8.72 -1.00 0.60
CA VAL A 65 -8.14 -1.67 -0.58
C VAL A 65 -9.22 -2.35 -1.41
N GLY A 66 -10.18 -3.03 -0.76
CA GLY A 66 -11.29 -3.68 -1.44
C GLY A 66 -12.20 -2.73 -2.23
N ASN A 67 -12.25 -1.45 -1.85
CA ASN A 67 -13.08 -0.45 -2.50
C ASN A 67 -12.51 0.02 -3.85
N PHE A 68 -11.21 -0.17 -4.11
CA PHE A 68 -10.57 0.37 -5.31
C PHE A 68 -9.73 -0.63 -6.10
N ALA A 69 -9.23 -1.69 -5.47
CA ALA A 69 -8.53 -2.77 -6.13
C ALA A 69 -9.53 -3.84 -6.62
N THR A 70 -10.44 -3.46 -7.51
CA THR A 70 -11.54 -4.32 -7.98
C THR A 70 -11.05 -5.57 -8.74
N GLY A 71 -9.84 -5.52 -9.31
CA GLY A 71 -9.15 -6.68 -9.88
C GLY A 71 -8.40 -7.54 -8.86
N GLY A 72 -8.55 -7.26 -7.57
CA GLY A 72 -7.77 -7.84 -6.48
C GLY A 72 -6.48 -7.08 -6.18
N ALA A 73 -5.85 -7.44 -5.06
CA ALA A 73 -4.56 -6.92 -4.64
C ALA A 73 -3.66 -8.05 -4.15
N THR A 74 -2.36 -7.94 -4.39
CA THR A 74 -1.33 -8.79 -3.78
C THR A 74 -0.60 -7.98 -2.72
N LEU A 75 -0.60 -8.44 -1.47
CA LEU A 75 0.19 -7.84 -0.40
C LEU A 75 1.46 -8.66 -0.21
N MET A 76 2.60 -7.97 -0.31
CA MET A 76 3.91 -8.55 -0.06
C MET A 76 4.52 -7.86 1.16
N ILE A 77 5.19 -8.64 2.01
CA ILE A 77 6.03 -8.14 3.09
C ILE A 77 7.46 -8.47 2.69
N ALA A 78 8.33 -7.46 2.66
CA ALA A 78 9.71 -7.60 2.27
C ALA A 78 10.61 -6.99 3.36
N GLU A 79 11.75 -7.62 3.58
CA GLU A 79 12.85 -7.17 4.43
C GLU A 79 14.13 -7.31 3.60
N ALA A 80 15.11 -6.44 3.85
CA ALA A 80 16.39 -6.44 3.16
C ALA A 80 17.46 -7.20 3.95
#